data_AF-A0A1V2ATW9-F1
#
_entry.id   AF-A0A1V2ATW9-F1
#
_cell.length_a   1.000
_cell.length_b   1.000
_cell.length_c   1.000
_cell.angle_alpha   90.00
_cell.angle_beta   90.00
_cell.angle_gamma   90.00
#
_symmetry.space_group_name_H-M   'P 1'
#
loop_
_entity.id
_entity.type
_entity.pdbx_description
1 polymer ?
#
loop_
_entity_poly.entity_id
_entity_poly.type
_entity_poly.pdbx_seq_one_letter_code
_entity_poly.pdbx_strand_id
1 'polypeptide(L)'
;IGTTLVKITDDNAKEAQVQKALNIGNWVSIVLTAIACFFLVKYMLPETMQMSFFGEGSKDISSMRVFYATLVGLVVGGAISSVTEYYTGLGTKPVMAIVQKSSTGAGTNVIAGLATGMISTFPTVLLFAAAIWISYALAGFYGVALAASAMMATTAMQLAIDAFGPISDNAGGIAEMSELPKEVRTRTDILDSVGNTTAATGKG
;
A
#
# COMPACT_ATOMS: atom_id res chain seq x y z
N ILE A 1 -12.34 4.20 -11.06
CA ILE A 1 -13.45 3.72 -10.21
C ILE A 1 -13.09 3.83 -8.73
N GLY A 2 -11.97 3.28 -8.25
CA GLY A 2 -11.57 3.44 -6.84
C GLY A 2 -11.47 4.91 -6.40
N THR A 3 -10.86 5.76 -7.23
CA THR A 3 -10.74 7.21 -6.97
C THR A 3 -12.07 7.92 -6.80
N THR A 4 -13.11 7.55 -7.55
CA THR A 4 -14.43 8.20 -7.47
C THR A 4 -15.20 7.88 -6.19
N LEU A 5 -14.75 6.86 -5.45
CA LEU A 5 -15.33 6.45 -4.16
C LEU A 5 -14.64 7.11 -2.97
N VAL A 6 -13.47 7.73 -3.17
CA VAL A 6 -12.81 8.53 -2.13
C VAL A 6 -13.61 9.81 -1.94
N LYS A 7 -14.31 9.91 -0.81
CA LYS A 7 -15.09 11.09 -0.43
C LYS A 7 -14.96 11.38 1.05
N ILE A 8 -14.68 12.62 1.37
CA ILE A 8 -14.75 13.17 2.73
C ILE A 8 -15.96 14.11 2.72
N THR A 9 -16.96 13.81 3.54
CA THR A 9 -18.26 14.51 3.55
C THR A 9 -18.46 15.39 4.78
N ASP A 10 -17.54 15.33 5.74
CA ASP A 10 -17.58 16.08 6.97
C ASP A 10 -16.38 17.03 7.04
N ASP A 11 -16.66 18.31 7.22
CA ASP A 11 -15.66 19.37 7.38
C ASP A 11 -14.84 19.23 8.67
N ASN A 12 -15.36 18.49 9.65
CA ASN A 12 -14.68 18.17 10.91
C ASN A 12 -14.00 16.80 10.88
N ALA A 13 -13.78 16.23 9.69
CA ALA A 13 -13.15 14.94 9.55
C ALA A 13 -11.75 14.91 10.19
N LYS A 14 -11.51 13.91 11.02
CA LYS A 14 -10.21 13.62 11.63
C LYS A 14 -9.38 12.71 10.74
N GLU A 15 -8.10 12.58 11.08
CA GLU A 15 -7.09 11.80 10.38
C GLU A 15 -7.58 10.39 10.04
N ALA A 16 -8.21 9.71 11.01
CA ALA A 16 -8.76 8.37 10.83
C ALA A 16 -9.88 8.30 9.77
N GLN A 17 -10.71 9.34 9.64
CA GLN A 17 -11.79 9.40 8.64
C GLN A 17 -11.22 9.64 7.24
N VAL A 18 -10.23 10.52 7.12
CA VAL A 18 -9.52 10.79 5.86
C VAL A 18 -8.76 9.55 5.39
N GLN A 19 -7.97 8.92 6.27
CA GLN A 19 -7.24 7.68 5.99
C GLN A 19 -8.21 6.57 5.55
N LYS A 20 -9.33 6.41 6.27
CA LYS A 20 -10.36 5.43 5.91
C LYS A 20 -10.93 5.66 4.51
N ALA A 21 -11.17 6.92 4.12
CA ALA A 21 -11.68 7.24 2.78
C ALA A 21 -10.69 6.83 1.68
N LEU A 22 -9.39 7.09 1.89
CA LEU A 22 -8.33 6.67 0.97
C LEU A 22 -8.21 5.14 0.90
N ASN A 23 -8.26 4.47 2.06
CA ASN A 23 -8.19 3.01 2.15
C ASN A 23 -9.37 2.34 1.44
N ILE A 24 -10.58 2.89 1.51
CA ILE A 24 -11.75 2.38 0.74
C ILE A 24 -11.44 2.40 -0.76
N GLY A 25 -10.89 3.50 -1.27
CA GLY A 25 -10.51 3.62 -2.68
C GLY A 25 -9.46 2.57 -3.09
N ASN A 26 -8.48 2.30 -2.21
CA ASN A 26 -7.46 1.27 -2.43
C ASN A 26 -8.05 -0.15 -2.46
N TRP A 27 -8.80 -0.54 -1.41
CA TRP A 27 -9.43 -1.86 -1.33
C TRP A 27 -10.38 -2.15 -2.49
N VAL A 28 -11.18 -1.17 -2.91
CA VAL A 28 -12.04 -1.33 -4.08
C VAL A 28 -11.21 -1.49 -5.35
N SER A 29 -10.10 -0.76 -5.49
CA SER A 29 -9.20 -0.93 -6.64
C SER A 29 -8.61 -2.34 -6.68
N ILE A 30 -8.14 -2.87 -5.54
CA ILE A 30 -7.61 -4.24 -5.44
C ILE A 30 -8.67 -5.27 -5.85
N VAL A 31 -9.89 -5.16 -5.34
CA VAL A 31 -10.99 -6.10 -5.65
C VAL A 31 -11.38 -6.03 -7.14
N LEU A 32 -11.53 -4.83 -7.69
CA LEU A 32 -11.85 -4.65 -9.11
C LEU A 32 -10.75 -5.20 -10.01
N THR A 33 -9.48 -4.98 -9.64
CA THR A 33 -8.34 -5.56 -10.36
C THR A 33 -8.36 -7.08 -10.29
N ALA A 34 -8.63 -7.69 -9.13
CA ALA A 34 -8.73 -9.15 -9.01
C ALA A 34 -9.82 -9.72 -9.93
N ILE A 35 -10.99 -9.08 -9.99
CA ILE A 35 -12.09 -9.48 -10.89
C ILE A 35 -11.67 -9.32 -12.36
N ALA A 36 -11.06 -8.19 -12.73
CA ALA A 36 -10.59 -7.95 -14.09
C ALA A 36 -9.53 -8.98 -14.51
N CYS A 37 -8.56 -9.27 -13.64
CA CYS A 37 -7.53 -10.28 -13.86
C CYS A 37 -8.13 -11.68 -14.08
N PHE A 38 -9.19 -12.06 -13.36
CA PHE A 38 -9.87 -13.34 -13.57
C PHE A 38 -10.40 -13.47 -15.01
N PHE A 39 -11.12 -12.45 -15.49
CA PHE A 39 -11.65 -12.46 -16.86
C PHE A 39 -10.53 -12.41 -17.89
N LEU A 40 -9.52 -11.55 -17.70
CA LEU A 40 -8.39 -11.44 -18.64
C LEU A 40 -7.62 -12.75 -18.75
N VAL A 41 -7.32 -13.41 -17.63
CA VAL A 41 -6.65 -14.72 -17.64
C VAL A 41 -7.49 -15.75 -18.38
N LYS A 42 -8.81 -15.79 -18.14
CA LYS A 42 -9.70 -16.75 -18.80
C LYS A 42 -9.84 -16.52 -20.31
N TYR A 43 -9.84 -15.27 -20.76
CA TYR A 43 -10.02 -14.93 -22.18
C TYR A 43 -8.72 -14.90 -22.97
N MET A 44 -7.60 -14.54 -22.35
CA MET A 44 -6.33 -14.31 -23.05
C MET A 44 -5.35 -15.48 -22.95
N LEU A 45 -5.43 -16.31 -21.90
CA LEU A 45 -4.53 -17.46 -21.75
C LEU A 45 -5.23 -18.75 -22.21
N PRO A 46 -4.52 -19.67 -22.88
CA PRO A 46 -5.05 -20.99 -23.19
C PRO A 46 -5.25 -21.80 -21.90
N GLU A 47 -6.14 -22.81 -21.94
CA GLU A 47 -6.50 -23.61 -20.76
C GLU A 47 -5.28 -24.27 -20.10
N THR A 48 -4.31 -24.70 -20.91
CA THR A 48 -3.04 -25.29 -20.49
C THR A 48 -1.87 -24.63 -21.22
N MET A 49 -0.77 -24.45 -20.49
CA MET A 49 0.48 -23.87 -20.98
C MET A 49 1.66 -24.67 -20.45
N GLN A 50 2.72 -24.78 -21.23
CA GLN A 50 3.98 -25.34 -20.73
C GLN A 50 4.83 -24.25 -20.08
N MET A 51 5.17 -24.46 -18.82
CA MET A 51 6.01 -23.56 -18.03
C MET A 51 7.26 -24.30 -17.56
N SER A 52 8.42 -23.65 -17.68
CA SER A 52 9.69 -24.22 -17.24
C SER A 52 9.92 -23.95 -15.75
N PHE A 53 10.25 -25.01 -15.01
CA PHE A 53 10.66 -24.95 -13.61
C PHE A 53 12.15 -25.24 -13.49
N PHE A 54 12.84 -24.46 -12.67
CA PHE A 54 14.26 -24.63 -12.43
C PHE A 54 14.56 -26.04 -11.89
N GLY A 55 15.43 -26.78 -12.59
CA GLY A 55 15.81 -28.15 -12.23
C GLY A 55 14.77 -29.23 -12.50
N GLU A 56 13.54 -28.88 -12.89
CA GLU A 56 12.43 -29.84 -13.07
C GLU A 56 11.87 -29.88 -14.50
N GLY A 57 12.34 -29.00 -15.40
CA GLY A 57 11.93 -28.97 -16.81
C GLY A 57 10.56 -28.34 -17.03
N SER A 58 10.00 -28.55 -18.22
CA SER A 58 8.68 -28.03 -18.60
C SER A 58 7.55 -28.86 -17.98
N LYS A 59 6.59 -28.18 -17.34
CA LYS A 59 5.37 -28.77 -16.80
C LYS A 59 4.14 -28.11 -17.40
N ASP A 60 3.09 -28.89 -17.58
CA ASP A 60 1.78 -28.36 -17.98
C ASP A 60 1.11 -27.67 -16.78
N ILE A 61 0.77 -26.40 -16.98
CA ILE A 61 0.17 -25.51 -15.98
C ILE A 61 -1.12 -24.95 -16.56
N SER A 62 -2.20 -25.03 -15.79
CA SER A 62 -3.47 -24.40 -16.18
C SER A 62 -3.43 -22.88 -16.03
N SER A 63 -4.14 -22.15 -16.89
CA SER A 63 -4.35 -20.71 -16.75
C SER A 63 -4.89 -20.31 -15.37
N MET A 64 -5.67 -21.16 -14.72
CA MET A 64 -6.15 -20.90 -13.35
C MET A 64 -5.05 -20.83 -12.31
N ARG A 65 -3.95 -21.59 -12.47
CA ARG A 65 -2.78 -21.49 -11.58
C ARG A 65 -2.07 -20.15 -11.76
N VAL A 66 -2.03 -19.61 -12.99
CA VAL A 66 -1.52 -18.27 -13.27
C VAL A 66 -2.40 -17.22 -12.60
N PHE A 67 -3.73 -17.34 -12.68
CA PHE A 67 -4.65 -16.44 -11.97
C PHE A 67 -4.40 -16.45 -10.46
N TYR A 68 -4.20 -17.61 -9.84
CA TYR A 68 -3.86 -17.68 -8.42
C TYR A 68 -2.50 -17.02 -8.11
N ALA A 69 -1.50 -17.11 -9.00
CA ALA A 69 -0.24 -16.40 -8.82
C ALA A 69 -0.43 -14.87 -8.87
N THR A 70 -1.26 -14.37 -9.79
CA THR A 70 -1.68 -12.96 -9.84
C THR A 70 -2.39 -12.54 -8.56
N LEU A 71 -3.29 -13.37 -8.02
CA LEU A 71 -4.00 -13.09 -6.78
C LEU A 71 -3.06 -13.01 -5.57
N VAL A 72 -2.03 -13.86 -5.51
CA VAL A 72 -0.98 -13.77 -4.48
C VAL A 72 -0.30 -12.41 -4.51
N GLY A 73 0.05 -11.91 -5.70
CA GLY A 73 0.64 -10.58 -5.87
C GLY A 73 -0.25 -9.45 -5.33
N LEU A 74 -1.55 -9.48 -5.66
CA LEU A 74 -2.52 -8.50 -5.16
C LEU A 74 -2.69 -8.54 -3.64
N VAL A 75 -2.82 -9.74 -3.07
CA VAL A 75 -2.99 -9.93 -1.62
C VAL A 75 -1.74 -9.46 -0.88
N VAL A 76 -0.55 -9.82 -1.36
CA VAL A 76 0.71 -9.42 -0.74
C VAL A 76 0.92 -7.91 -0.86
N GLY A 77 0.61 -7.30 -2.00
CA GLY A 77 0.65 -5.83 -2.15
C GLY A 77 -0.24 -5.11 -1.13
N GLY A 78 -1.48 -5.58 -0.96
CA GLY A 78 -2.38 -5.03 0.07
C GLY A 78 -1.89 -5.28 1.50
N ALA A 79 -1.26 -6.43 1.76
CA ALA A 79 -0.69 -6.74 3.06
C ALA A 79 0.52 -5.84 3.39
N ILE A 80 1.42 -5.62 2.43
CA ILE A 80 2.56 -4.70 2.58
C ILE A 80 2.04 -3.28 2.85
N SER A 81 1.07 -2.81 2.08
CA SER A 81 0.42 -1.52 2.29
C SER A 81 -0.12 -1.39 3.72
N SER A 82 -0.75 -2.44 4.26
CA SER A 82 -1.32 -2.43 5.62
C SER A 82 -0.24 -2.46 6.71
N VAL A 83 0.85 -3.20 6.49
CA VAL A 83 2.01 -3.22 7.40
C VAL A 83 2.67 -1.85 7.44
N THR A 84 2.89 -1.22 6.28
CA THR A 84 3.48 0.11 6.20
C THR A 84 2.62 1.13 6.93
N GLU A 85 1.31 1.15 6.71
CA GLU A 85 0.37 2.03 7.42
C GLU A 85 0.43 1.81 8.95
N TYR A 86 0.59 0.58 9.43
CA TYR A 86 0.72 0.32 10.86
C TYR A 86 1.98 0.94 11.48
N TYR A 87 3.11 0.94 10.76
CA TYR A 87 4.37 1.49 11.26
C TYR A 87 4.54 3.00 11.05
N THR A 88 3.72 3.62 10.20
CA THR A 88 3.83 5.06 9.87
C THR A 88 2.58 5.88 10.19
N GLY A 89 1.44 5.24 10.46
CA GLY A 89 0.18 5.90 10.79
C GLY A 89 0.19 6.57 12.16
N LEU A 90 -0.31 7.81 12.23
CA LEU A 90 -0.50 8.49 13.51
C LEU A 90 -1.54 7.77 14.38
N GLY A 91 -1.25 7.66 15.68
CA GLY A 91 -2.08 6.94 16.64
C GLY A 91 -1.86 5.42 16.67
N THR A 92 -0.99 4.85 15.85
CA THR A 92 -0.62 3.44 15.94
C THR A 92 0.37 3.20 17.08
N LYS A 93 0.45 1.95 17.55
CA LYS A 93 1.35 1.60 18.67
C LYS A 93 2.82 1.94 18.40
N PRO A 94 3.40 1.66 17.22
CA PRO A 94 4.80 2.00 16.95
C PRO A 94 5.06 3.50 16.96
N VAL A 95 4.20 4.30 16.32
CA VAL A 95 4.34 5.75 16.26
C VAL A 95 4.13 6.39 17.63
N MET A 96 3.12 5.95 18.38
CA MET A 96 2.88 6.46 19.74
C MET A 96 4.01 6.13 20.71
N ALA A 97 4.70 4.99 20.52
CA ALA A 97 5.90 4.68 21.29
C ALA A 97 7.03 5.69 21.01
N ILE A 98 7.22 6.11 19.76
CA ILE A 98 8.19 7.15 19.40
C ILE A 98 7.82 8.49 20.05
N VAL A 99 6.55 8.89 19.95
CA VAL A 99 6.03 10.13 20.58
C VAL A 99 6.27 10.15 22.09
N GLN A 100 6.06 9.02 22.78
CA GLN A 100 6.37 8.91 24.21
C GLN A 100 7.86 9.06 24.49
N LYS A 101 8.75 8.53 23.63
CA LYS A 101 10.21 8.69 23.75
C LYS A 101 10.69 10.09 23.39
N SER A 102 9.85 10.93 22.78
CA SER A 102 10.17 12.35 22.59
C SER A 102 10.19 13.12 23.92
N SER A 103 9.51 12.64 24.97
CA SER A 103 9.50 13.31 26.29
C SER A 103 10.85 13.23 27.01
N THR A 104 11.72 12.30 26.61
CA THR A 104 13.07 12.11 27.18
C THR A 104 14.18 12.76 26.35
N GLY A 105 13.82 13.50 25.29
CA GLY A 105 14.74 14.27 24.45
C GLY A 105 14.86 13.79 23.01
N ALA A 106 15.54 14.59 22.18
CA ALA A 106 15.71 14.32 20.75
C ALA A 106 16.51 13.03 20.47
N GLY A 107 17.52 12.71 21.29
CA GLY A 107 18.32 11.50 21.11
C GLY A 107 17.51 10.22 21.22
N THR A 108 16.66 10.11 22.25
CA THR A 108 15.77 8.95 22.43
C THR A 108 14.70 8.85 21.35
N ASN A 109 14.24 9.99 20.83
CA ASN A 109 13.32 10.05 19.70
C ASN A 109 13.95 9.44 18.43
N VAL A 110 15.17 9.86 18.08
CA VAL A 110 15.89 9.35 16.90
C VAL A 110 16.17 7.85 17.02
N ILE A 111 16.62 7.39 18.19
CA ILE A 111 16.89 5.97 18.44
C ILE A 111 15.60 5.14 18.30
N ALA A 112 14.49 5.61 18.86
CA ALA A 112 13.20 4.91 18.75
C ALA A 112 12.69 4.86 17.29
N GLY A 113 12.84 5.94 16.54
CA GLY A 113 12.48 5.99 15.12
C GLY A 113 13.31 5.02 14.28
N LEU A 114 14.64 5.01 14.44
CA LEU A 114 15.53 4.08 13.74
C LEU A 114 15.20 2.62 14.07
N ALA A 115 15.01 2.31 15.36
CA ALA A 115 14.64 0.97 15.79
C ALA A 115 13.31 0.51 15.18
N THR A 116 12.30 1.39 15.17
CA THR A 116 10.99 1.11 14.56
C THR A 116 11.11 0.86 13.05
N GLY A 117 11.91 1.68 12.35
CA GLY A 117 12.21 1.48 10.94
C GLY A 117 12.85 0.12 10.66
N MET A 118 13.86 -0.28 11.44
CA MET A 118 14.49 -1.59 11.31
C MET A 118 13.49 -2.74 11.54
N ILE A 119 12.63 -2.64 12.56
CA ILE A 119 11.61 -3.66 12.87
C ILE A 119 10.57 -3.77 11.74
N SER A 120 10.18 -2.66 11.12
CA SER A 120 9.18 -2.64 10.06
C SER A 120 9.55 -3.48 8.83
N THR A 121 10.85 -3.68 8.58
CA THR A 121 11.32 -4.47 7.42
C THR A 121 11.08 -5.97 7.57
N PHE A 122 11.06 -6.49 8.80
CA PHE A 122 10.93 -7.91 9.08
C PHE A 122 9.63 -8.54 8.52
N PRO A 123 8.42 -8.04 8.85
CA PRO A 123 7.19 -8.57 8.27
C PRO A 123 7.13 -8.42 6.74
N THR A 124 7.65 -7.32 6.19
CA THR A 124 7.65 -7.07 4.74
C THR A 124 8.52 -8.09 3.99
N VAL A 125 9.71 -8.41 4.51
CA VAL A 125 10.58 -9.46 3.93
C VAL A 125 9.91 -10.83 3.95
N LEU A 126 9.22 -11.18 5.04
CA LEU A 126 8.46 -12.44 5.12
C LEU A 126 7.33 -12.51 4.09
N LEU A 127 6.62 -11.39 3.89
CA LEU A 127 5.58 -11.28 2.87
C LEU A 127 6.13 -11.48 1.46
N PHE A 128 7.27 -10.87 1.12
CA PHE A 128 7.93 -11.09 -0.17
C PHE A 128 8.41 -12.54 -0.35
N ALA A 129 9.03 -13.13 0.68
CA ALA A 129 9.47 -14.52 0.63
C ALA A 129 8.29 -15.48 0.38
N ALA A 130 7.17 -15.26 1.07
CA ALA A 130 5.95 -16.02 0.85
C ALA A 130 5.37 -15.80 -0.56
N ALA A 131 5.36 -14.56 -1.06
CA ALA A 131 4.89 -14.23 -2.40
C ALA A 131 5.69 -14.98 -3.48
N ILE A 132 7.02 -14.92 -3.39
CA ILE A 132 7.93 -15.60 -4.33
C ILE A 132 7.70 -17.11 -4.27
N TRP A 133 7.68 -17.69 -3.07
CA TRP A 133 7.52 -19.13 -2.92
C TRP A 133 6.17 -19.64 -3.46
N ILE A 134 5.06 -19.00 -3.08
CA ILE A 134 3.71 -19.43 -3.51
C ILE A 134 3.53 -19.21 -5.01
N SER A 135 3.90 -18.05 -5.53
CA SER A 135 3.75 -17.75 -6.97
C SER A 135 4.63 -18.65 -7.85
N TYR A 136 5.85 -18.95 -7.40
CA TYR A 136 6.72 -19.92 -8.07
C TYR A 136 6.12 -21.32 -8.06
N ALA A 137 5.59 -21.79 -6.92
CA ALA A 137 4.92 -23.09 -6.84
C ALA A 137 3.69 -23.18 -7.77
N LEU A 138 3.04 -22.06 -8.05
CA LEU A 138 1.86 -22.01 -8.92
C LEU A 138 2.23 -22.04 -10.41
N ALA A 139 3.18 -21.24 -10.88
CA ALA A 139 3.49 -21.12 -12.31
C ALA A 139 4.98 -20.78 -12.62
N GLY A 140 5.91 -21.22 -11.77
CA GLY A 140 7.35 -21.00 -11.95
C GLY A 140 7.72 -19.51 -11.97
N PHE A 141 8.82 -19.16 -12.65
CA PHE A 141 9.24 -17.75 -12.79
C PHE A 141 8.20 -16.88 -13.49
N TYR A 142 7.39 -17.47 -14.37
CA TYR A 142 6.27 -16.75 -14.98
C TYR A 142 5.24 -16.33 -13.91
N GLY A 143 4.92 -17.23 -12.97
CA GLY A 143 4.07 -16.93 -11.82
C GLY A 143 4.65 -15.81 -10.94
N VAL A 144 5.95 -15.83 -10.66
CA VAL A 144 6.62 -14.77 -9.89
C VAL A 144 6.54 -13.42 -10.61
N ALA A 145 6.81 -13.38 -11.91
CA ALA A 145 6.71 -12.16 -12.72
C ALA A 145 5.27 -11.62 -12.78
N LEU A 146 4.28 -12.53 -12.91
CA LEU A 146 2.87 -12.15 -12.91
C LEU A 146 2.40 -11.64 -11.55
N ALA A 147 2.85 -12.24 -10.45
CA ALA A 147 2.56 -11.73 -9.10
C ALA A 147 3.15 -10.33 -8.89
N ALA A 148 4.39 -10.09 -9.33
CA ALA A 148 5.01 -8.77 -9.27
C ALA A 148 4.25 -7.73 -10.12
N SER A 149 3.84 -8.10 -11.34
CA SER A 149 3.02 -7.24 -12.20
C SER A 149 1.66 -6.93 -11.56
N ALA A 150 1.02 -7.92 -10.94
CA ALA A 150 -0.27 -7.76 -10.27
C ALA A 150 -0.19 -6.82 -9.07
N MET A 151 0.90 -6.87 -8.30
CA MET A 151 1.14 -5.93 -7.20
C MET A 151 1.17 -4.47 -7.68
N MET A 152 1.63 -4.23 -8.91
CA MET A 152 1.67 -2.91 -9.55
C MET A 152 0.39 -2.58 -10.36
N ALA A 153 -0.58 -3.49 -10.45
CA ALA A 153 -1.78 -3.25 -11.27
C ALA A 153 -2.70 -2.16 -10.68
N THR A 154 -2.58 -1.87 -9.37
CA THR A 154 -3.29 -0.78 -8.69
C THR A 154 -2.48 0.52 -8.61
N THR A 155 -1.34 0.62 -9.32
CA THR A 155 -0.43 1.79 -9.26
C THR A 155 -1.13 3.12 -9.53
N ALA A 156 -2.15 3.18 -10.40
CA ALA A 156 -2.88 4.43 -10.64
C ALA A 156 -3.58 4.96 -9.37
N MET A 157 -4.14 4.07 -8.54
CA MET A 157 -4.73 4.44 -7.25
C MET A 157 -3.64 4.78 -6.25
N GLN A 158 -2.57 3.98 -6.20
CA GLN A 158 -1.48 4.19 -5.24
C GLN A 158 -0.75 5.51 -5.48
N LEU A 159 -0.50 5.87 -6.75
CA LEU A 159 0.11 7.14 -7.13
C LEU A 159 -0.80 8.33 -6.82
N ALA A 160 -2.12 8.18 -6.96
CA ALA A 160 -3.06 9.22 -6.57
C ALA A 160 -3.05 9.46 -5.04
N ILE A 161 -2.93 8.38 -4.26
CA ILE A 161 -2.80 8.41 -2.79
C ILE A 161 -1.45 8.99 -2.35
N ASP A 162 -0.37 8.70 -3.07
CA ASP A 162 0.97 9.26 -2.82
C ASP A 162 1.01 10.75 -3.15
N ALA A 163 0.49 11.15 -4.32
CA ALA A 163 0.42 12.54 -4.75
C ALA A 163 -0.46 13.42 -3.84
N PHE A 164 -1.42 12.84 -3.12
CA PHE A 164 -2.24 13.54 -2.14
C PHE A 164 -1.40 14.18 -1.01
N GLY A 165 -0.29 13.56 -0.61
CA GLY A 165 0.56 14.06 0.48
C GLY A 165 1.20 15.41 0.16
N PRO A 166 2.06 15.50 -0.87
CA PRO A 166 2.69 16.76 -1.26
C PRO A 166 1.71 17.88 -1.63
N ILE A 167 0.52 17.52 -2.16
CA ILE A 167 -0.54 18.49 -2.44
C ILE A 167 -1.10 19.08 -1.13
N SER A 168 -1.34 18.23 -0.13
CA SER A 168 -1.89 18.64 1.17
C SER A 168 -0.89 19.47 1.98
N ASP A 169 0.38 19.08 1.97
CA ASP A 169 1.48 19.83 2.58
C ASP A 169 1.58 21.25 2.00
N ASN A 170 1.64 21.36 0.66
CA ASN A 170 1.67 22.66 -0.02
C ASN A 170 0.43 23.52 0.28
N ALA A 171 -0.76 22.91 0.38
CA ALA A 171 -1.98 23.62 0.76
C ALA A 171 -1.88 24.21 2.18
N GLY A 172 -1.31 23.46 3.13
CA GLY A 172 -1.06 23.93 4.49
C GLY A 172 -0.02 25.06 4.54
N GLY A 173 1.05 24.95 3.77
CA GLY A 173 2.06 26.00 3.62
C GLY A 173 1.47 27.30 3.04
N ILE A 174 0.63 27.21 2.01
CA ILE A 174 -0.08 28.37 1.45
C ILE A 174 -1.02 29.00 2.48
N ALA A 175 -1.75 28.18 3.25
CA ALA A 175 -2.65 28.67 4.29
C ALA A 175 -1.90 29.44 5.39
N GLU A 176 -0.73 28.94 5.80
CA GLU A 176 0.14 29.61 6.79
C GLU A 176 0.78 30.89 6.23
N MET A 177 1.36 30.84 5.03
CA MET A 177 1.99 32.01 4.39
C MET A 177 1.00 33.12 4.02
N SER A 178 -0.27 32.78 3.80
CA SER A 178 -1.34 33.73 3.49
C SER A 178 -2.10 34.22 4.74
N GLU A 179 -1.64 33.86 5.95
CA GLU A 179 -2.28 34.21 7.23
C GLU A 179 -3.79 33.88 7.29
N LEU A 180 -4.20 32.77 6.68
CA LEU A 180 -5.60 32.34 6.71
C LEU A 180 -6.06 31.98 8.14
N PRO A 181 -7.36 31.97 8.41
CA PRO A 181 -7.89 31.60 9.72
C PRO A 181 -7.36 30.24 10.20
N LYS A 182 -7.11 30.12 11.51
CA LYS A 182 -6.54 28.90 12.13
C LYS A 182 -7.28 27.62 11.77
N GLU A 183 -8.59 27.69 11.58
CA GLU A 183 -9.41 26.56 11.15
C GLU A 183 -8.94 25.95 9.82
N VAL A 184 -8.52 26.79 8.86
CA VAL A 184 -8.00 26.32 7.57
C VAL A 184 -6.69 25.56 7.77
N ARG A 185 -5.78 26.09 8.60
CA ARG A 185 -4.50 25.43 8.91
C ARG A 185 -4.73 24.10 9.63
N THR A 186 -5.61 24.07 10.63
CA THR A 186 -5.97 22.83 11.34
C THR A 186 -6.53 21.77 10.38
N ARG A 187 -7.37 22.15 9.41
CA ARG A 187 -7.86 21.21 8.40
C ARG A 187 -6.72 20.69 7.51
N THR A 188 -5.82 21.56 7.04
CA THR A 188 -4.68 21.13 6.21
C THR A 188 -3.67 20.28 6.97
N ASP A 189 -3.47 20.50 8.28
CA ASP A 189 -2.58 19.71 9.12
C ASP A 189 -3.08 18.26 9.25
N ILE A 190 -4.39 18.06 9.35
CA ILE A 190 -5.02 16.74 9.33
C ILE A 190 -4.77 16.04 7.98
N LEU A 191 -4.88 16.77 6.87
CA LEU A 191 -4.65 16.22 5.53
C LEU A 191 -3.17 15.88 5.30
N ASP A 192 -2.25 16.75 5.70
CA ASP A 192 -0.79 16.53 5.62
C ASP A 192 -0.35 15.34 6.49
N SER A 193 -0.85 15.26 7.73
CA SER A 193 -0.63 14.12 8.62
C SER A 193 -0.96 12.79 7.93
N VAL A 194 -2.11 12.72 7.24
CA VAL A 194 -2.53 11.53 6.50
C VAL A 194 -1.68 11.33 5.26
N GLY A 195 -1.33 12.42 4.57
CA GLY A 195 -0.40 12.48 3.44
C GLY A 195 0.96 11.84 3.71
N ASN A 196 1.50 12.04 4.92
CA ASN A 196 2.77 11.44 5.33
C ASN A 196 2.69 9.91 5.47
N THR A 197 1.58 9.40 6.01
CA THR A 197 1.32 7.96 6.08
C THR A 197 1.13 7.37 4.68
N THR A 198 0.36 8.03 3.83
CA THR A 198 0.05 7.55 2.48
C THR A 198 1.26 7.56 1.55
N ALA A 199 2.15 8.55 1.68
CA ALA A 199 3.42 8.60 0.98
C ALA A 199 4.36 7.45 1.38
N ALA A 200 4.34 7.05 2.66
CA ALA A 200 5.08 5.86 3.09
C ALA A 200 4.48 4.59 2.48
N THR A 201 3.16 4.45 2.49
CA THR A 201 2.45 3.32 1.86
C THR A 201 2.70 3.24 0.35
N GLY A 202 2.85 4.37 -0.35
CA GLY A 202 3.21 4.38 -1.78
C GLY A 202 4.63 3.90 -2.08
N LYS A 203 5.54 3.97 -1.10
CA LYS A 203 6.94 3.53 -1.24
C LYS A 203 7.18 2.07 -0.84
N GLY A 204 6.33 1.52 0.00
CA GLY A 204 6.40 0.13 0.50
C GLY A 204 5.73 -0.83 -0.45
#